data_AF-A0A2H0XVD4-F1
#
_entry.id   AF-A0A2H0XVD4-F1
#
_cell.length_a   1.000
_cell.length_b   1.000
_cell.length_c   1.000
_cell.angle_alpha   90.00
_cell.angle_beta   90.00
_cell.angle_gamma   90.00
#
_symmetry.space_group_name_H-M   'P 1'
#
loop_
_entity.id
_entity.type
_entity.pdbx_description
1 polymer ?
#
loop_
_entity_poly.entity_id
_entity_poly.type
_entity_poly.pdbx_seq_one_letter_code
_entity_poly.pdbx_strand_id
1 'polypeptide(L)'
;MVGLDSMRVSMNSARHDFYEKYYRPSNYSYSDILESIRVMKELGGFVSINLFVFPGFTDQPGEIAAVENLIKTYNIDLIQWRNLNIDPEWYWETMNSPEEEGIGIRNMIDRFRVTFPNLQHGYFNPYLNR
;
A
#
# COMPACT_ATOMS: atom_id res chain seq x y z
N MET A 1 23.05 -18.63 1.39
CA MET A 1 22.57 -17.90 0.20
C MET A 1 22.65 -16.43 0.56
N VAL A 2 23.46 -15.65 -0.13
CA VAL A 2 23.74 -14.25 0.19
C VAL A 2 23.03 -13.40 -0.86
N GLY A 3 22.14 -12.48 -0.46
CA GLY A 3 21.89 -11.30 -1.29
C GLY A 3 20.52 -10.62 -1.20
N LEU A 4 19.43 -11.30 -0.84
CA LEU A 4 18.13 -10.63 -0.70
C LEU A 4 17.33 -11.27 0.44
N ASP A 5 17.67 -10.91 1.67
CA ASP A 5 16.88 -11.31 2.84
C ASP A 5 15.59 -10.47 2.98
N SER A 6 15.53 -9.34 2.27
CA SER A 6 14.36 -8.46 2.26
C SER A 6 14.10 -7.81 0.89
N MET A 7 12.83 -7.55 0.61
CA MET A 7 12.34 -6.76 -0.52
C MET A 7 11.49 -5.60 0.00
N ARG A 8 11.57 -4.45 -0.68
CA ARG A 8 10.67 -3.33 -0.48
C ARG A 8 9.96 -2.98 -1.79
N VAL A 9 8.63 -2.92 -1.73
CA VAL A 9 7.78 -2.48 -2.83
C VAL A 9 7.12 -1.16 -2.45
N SER A 10 7.13 -0.16 -3.34
CA SER A 10 6.38 1.07 -3.14
C SER A 10 5.13 1.05 -4.00
N MET A 11 3.99 1.45 -3.43
CA MET A 11 2.72 1.55 -4.16
C MET A 11 1.84 2.67 -3.57
N ASN A 12 1.03 3.33 -4.41
CA ASN A 12 -0.01 4.26 -3.98
C ASN A 12 -1.35 3.54 -3.76
N SER A 13 -1.53 2.39 -4.42
CA SER A 13 -2.72 1.57 -4.34
C SER A 13 -2.38 0.09 -4.52
N ALA A 14 -3.12 -0.77 -3.83
CA ALA A 14 -3.11 -2.22 -4.05
C ALA A 14 -4.10 -2.66 -5.14
N ARG A 15 -4.80 -1.73 -5.80
CA ARG A 15 -5.63 -1.98 -6.97
C ARG A 15 -4.83 -1.70 -8.23
N HIS A 16 -4.81 -2.67 -9.14
CA HIS A 16 -4.08 -2.63 -10.41
C HIS A 16 -4.24 -1.29 -11.15
N ASP A 17 -5.48 -0.89 -11.45
CA ASP A 17 -5.75 0.27 -12.30
C ASP A 17 -5.27 1.59 -11.69
N PHE A 18 -5.35 1.74 -10.36
CA PHE A 18 -4.89 2.94 -9.66
C PHE A 18 -3.38 2.96 -9.47
N TYR A 19 -2.76 1.79 -9.31
CA TYR A 19 -1.31 1.67 -9.34
C TYR A 19 -0.76 2.14 -10.69
N GLU A 20 -1.31 1.64 -11.79
CA GLU A 20 -0.83 1.97 -13.14
C GLU A 20 -1.10 3.43 -13.52
N LYS A 21 -2.24 3.99 -13.14
CA LYS A 21 -2.54 5.43 -13.34
C LYS A 21 -1.47 6.34 -12.72
N TYR A 22 -0.95 5.97 -11.55
CA TYR A 22 0.05 6.74 -10.82
C TYR A 22 1.49 6.45 -11.27
N TYR A 23 1.92 5.18 -11.26
CA TYR A 23 3.30 4.80 -11.58
C TYR A 23 3.61 4.79 -13.07
N ARG A 24 2.60 4.60 -13.92
CA ARG A 24 2.71 4.51 -15.39
C ARG A 24 3.92 3.67 -15.82
N PRO A 25 3.99 2.41 -15.36
CA PRO A 25 5.19 1.60 -15.57
C PRO A 25 5.37 1.27 -17.05
N SER A 26 6.61 1.32 -17.54
CA SER A 26 6.94 1.08 -18.94
C SER A 26 7.65 -0.25 -19.19
N ASN A 27 8.38 -0.75 -18.19
CA ASN A 27 9.25 -1.94 -18.30
C ASN A 27 8.86 -3.06 -17.31
N TYR A 28 7.72 -2.92 -16.63
CA TYR A 28 7.17 -3.91 -15.72
C TYR A 28 5.66 -3.70 -15.63
N SER A 29 4.94 -4.71 -15.15
CA SER A 29 3.52 -4.67 -14.85
C SER A 29 3.27 -4.77 -13.35
N TYR A 30 2.06 -4.43 -12.92
CA TYR A 30 1.64 -4.69 -11.55
C TYR A 30 1.72 -6.19 -11.20
N SER A 31 1.44 -7.08 -12.15
CA SER A 31 1.58 -8.53 -11.97
C SER A 31 3.02 -8.96 -11.72
N ASP A 32 4.00 -8.33 -12.36
CA ASP A 32 5.43 -8.65 -12.11
C ASP A 32 5.85 -8.29 -10.68
N ILE A 33 5.24 -7.25 -10.09
CA ILE A 33 5.46 -6.88 -8.68
C ILE A 33 4.91 -7.97 -7.76
N LEU A 34 3.67 -8.42 -8.01
CA LEU A 34 3.04 -9.47 -7.20
C LEU A 34 3.81 -10.79 -7.29
N GLU A 35 4.30 -11.14 -8.48
CA GLU A 35 5.13 -12.31 -8.70
C GLU A 35 6.47 -12.20 -7.95
N SER A 36 7.09 -11.03 -7.99
CA SER A 36 8.33 -10.76 -7.23
C SER A 36 8.11 -10.89 -5.72
N ILE A 37 6.98 -10.41 -5.21
CA ILE A 37 6.58 -10.60 -3.80
C ILE A 37 6.41 -12.10 -3.50
N ARG A 38 5.68 -12.84 -4.35
CA ARG A 38 5.45 -14.28 -4.18
C ARG A 38 6.78 -15.04 -4.07
N VAL A 39 7.67 -14.86 -5.04
CA VAL A 39 8.99 -15.51 -5.07
C VAL A 39 9.80 -15.16 -3.83
N MET A 40 9.80 -13.89 -3.41
CA MET A 40 10.51 -13.47 -2.20
C MET A 40 9.99 -14.22 -0.96
N LYS A 41 8.67 -14.36 -0.83
CA LYS A 41 8.05 -15.05 0.31
C LYS A 41 8.29 -16.56 0.27
N GLU A 42 8.31 -17.19 -0.89
CA GLU A 42 8.65 -18.60 -1.06
C GLU A 42 10.09 -18.93 -0.64
N LEU A 43 11.00 -17.96 -0.82
CA LEU A 43 12.38 -18.05 -0.35
C LEU A 43 12.53 -17.76 1.15
N GLY A 44 11.44 -17.51 1.87
CA GLY A 44 11.45 -17.15 3.29
C GLY A 44 11.88 -15.70 3.57
N GLY A 45 11.86 -14.85 2.54
CA GLY A 45 12.27 -13.46 2.61
C GLY A 45 11.27 -12.53 3.30
N PHE A 46 11.78 -11.39 3.76
CA PHE A 46 10.98 -10.33 4.36
C PHE A 46 10.46 -9.36 3.28
N VAL A 47 9.16 -9.11 3.24
CA VAL A 47 8.54 -8.16 2.31
C VAL A 47 7.97 -6.97 3.07
N SER A 48 8.45 -5.78 2.71
CA SER A 48 7.92 -4.52 3.19
C SER A 48 7.21 -3.76 2.07
N ILE A 49 6.04 -3.19 2.38
CA ILE A 49 5.31 -2.29 1.48
C ILE A 49 5.47 -0.87 1.99
N ASN A 50 5.96 0.02 1.14
CA ASN A 50 5.90 1.46 1.36
C ASN A 50 4.64 1.99 0.68
N LEU A 51 3.57 2.11 1.48
CA LEU A 51 2.26 2.53 0.99
C LEU A 51 2.12 4.04 1.10
N PHE A 52 1.93 4.71 -0.04
CA PHE A 52 1.63 6.12 -0.10
C PHE A 52 0.15 6.35 0.20
N VAL A 53 -0.15 6.96 1.35
CA VAL A 53 -1.49 7.20 1.83
C VAL A 53 -1.97 8.60 1.43
N PHE A 54 -3.20 8.66 0.93
CA PHE A 54 -3.90 9.88 0.56
C PHE A 54 -5.29 9.85 1.22
N PRO A 55 -5.59 10.76 2.18
CA PRO A 55 -6.89 10.81 2.84
C PRO A 55 -8.05 11.01 1.85
N GLY A 56 -9.14 10.28 2.03
CA GLY A 56 -10.29 10.25 1.11
C GLY A 56 -10.14 9.28 -0.06
N PHE A 57 -8.95 8.69 -0.27
CA PHE A 57 -8.70 7.67 -1.29
C PHE A 57 -8.23 6.36 -0.67
N THR A 58 -7.06 6.36 0.00
CA THR A 58 -6.45 5.12 0.51
C THR A 58 -7.26 4.48 1.65
N ASP A 59 -8.03 5.28 2.38
CA ASP A 59 -8.96 4.88 3.43
C ASP A 59 -10.37 4.55 2.94
N GLN A 60 -10.60 4.50 1.61
CA GLN A 60 -11.84 3.99 1.04
C GLN A 60 -11.95 2.47 1.24
N PRO A 61 -13.16 1.92 1.44
CA PRO A 61 -13.40 0.49 1.59
C PRO A 61 -12.75 -0.38 0.50
N GLY A 62 -12.80 0.05 -0.77
CA GLY A 62 -12.17 -0.68 -1.88
C GLY A 62 -10.64 -0.76 -1.78
N GLU A 63 -9.98 0.32 -1.37
CA GLU A 63 -8.53 0.34 -1.16
C GLU A 63 -8.12 -0.51 0.05
N ILE A 64 -8.88 -0.39 1.15
CA ILE A 64 -8.66 -1.18 2.36
C ILE A 64 -8.77 -2.68 2.04
N ALA A 65 -9.85 -3.10 1.36
CA ALA A 65 -10.04 -4.49 0.99
C ALA A 65 -8.92 -5.03 0.09
N ALA A 66 -8.41 -4.21 -0.84
CA ALA A 66 -7.28 -4.59 -1.69
C ALA A 66 -6.00 -4.80 -0.87
N VAL A 67 -5.69 -3.91 0.07
CA VAL A 67 -4.53 -4.04 0.96
C VAL A 67 -4.70 -5.25 1.90
N GLU A 68 -5.89 -5.48 2.46
CA GLU A 68 -6.18 -6.68 3.27
C GLU A 68 -5.92 -7.96 2.47
N ASN A 69 -6.35 -8.01 1.20
CA ASN A 69 -6.13 -9.15 0.33
C ASN A 69 -4.65 -9.34 0.01
N LEU A 70 -3.90 -8.26 -0.23
CA LEU A 70 -2.45 -8.31 -0.45
C LEU A 70 -1.73 -8.92 0.77
N ILE A 71 -2.06 -8.44 1.97
CA ILE A 71 -1.49 -8.94 3.24
C ILE A 71 -1.80 -10.42 3.42
N LYS A 72 -3.07 -10.83 3.25
CA LYS A 72 -3.52 -12.23 3.42
C LYS A 72 -2.87 -13.17 2.41
N THR A 73 -2.77 -12.74 1.15
CA THR A 73 -2.29 -13.59 0.05
C THR A 73 -0.79 -13.82 0.15
N TYR A 74 -0.02 -12.78 0.48
CA TYR A 74 1.44 -12.84 0.42
C TYR A 74 2.12 -12.82 1.79
N ASN A 75 1.37 -12.74 2.89
CA ASN A 75 1.92 -12.65 4.24
C ASN A 75 2.96 -11.51 4.36
N ILE A 76 2.53 -10.30 3.98
CA ILE A 76 3.34 -9.08 4.05
C ILE A 76 3.80 -8.85 5.50
N ASP A 77 5.08 -8.54 5.69
CA ASP A 77 5.68 -8.46 7.03
C ASP A 77 5.62 -7.05 7.63
N LEU A 78 5.69 -6.01 6.79
CA LEU A 78 5.73 -4.61 7.22
C LEU A 78 5.01 -3.71 6.23
N ILE A 79 4.16 -2.80 6.72
CA ILE A 79 3.72 -1.63 5.94
C ILE A 79 4.30 -0.35 6.55
N GLN A 80 5.04 0.39 5.73
CA GLN A 80 5.47 1.75 6.02
C GLN A 80 4.45 2.73 5.43
N TRP A 81 3.70 3.42 6.29
CA TRP A 81 2.68 4.38 5.90
C TRP A 81 3.34 5.74 5.59
N ARG A 82 3.20 6.24 4.37
CA ARG A 82 3.83 7.51 3.94
C ARG A 82 2.79 8.45 3.36
N ASN A 83 2.76 9.70 3.81
CA ASN A 83 1.90 10.69 3.17
C ASN A 83 2.28 10.83 1.70
N LEU A 84 1.28 10.76 0.82
CA LEU A 84 1.44 11.11 -0.57
C LEU A 84 1.44 12.64 -0.69
N ASN A 85 2.63 13.23 -0.73
CA ASN A 85 2.79 14.68 -0.83
C ASN A 85 2.72 15.12 -2.30
N ILE A 86 1.50 15.17 -2.84
CA ILE A 86 1.21 15.57 -4.22
C ILE A 86 0.06 16.58 -4.25
N ASP A 87 -0.12 17.26 -5.38
CA ASP A 87 -1.27 18.12 -5.60
C ASP A 87 -2.58 17.30 -5.47
N PRO A 88 -3.48 17.66 -4.53
CA PRO A 88 -4.69 16.89 -4.27
C PRO A 88 -5.67 16.86 -5.43
N GLU A 89 -5.83 17.97 -6.15
CA GLU A 89 -6.76 18.08 -7.28
C GLU A 89 -6.29 17.20 -8.43
N TRP A 90 -5.01 17.31 -8.78
CA TRP A 90 -4.40 16.48 -9.81
C TRP A 90 -4.49 14.98 -9.48
N TYR A 91 -4.23 14.60 -8.22
CA TYR A 91 -4.28 13.20 -7.82
C TYR A 91 -5.71 12.65 -7.92
N TRP A 92 -6.70 13.44 -7.50
CA TRP A 92 -8.10 13.06 -7.59
C TRP A 92 -8.57 12.89 -9.03
N GLU A 93 -8.25 13.85 -9.90
CA GLU A 93 -8.54 13.79 -11.33
C GLU A 93 -7.85 12.59 -12.00
N THR A 94 -6.58 12.33 -11.64
CA THR A 94 -5.80 11.23 -12.21
C THR A 94 -6.34 9.87 -11.77
N MET A 95 -6.67 9.71 -10.49
CA MET A 95 -7.22 8.46 -9.98
C MET A 95 -8.63 8.22 -10.54
N ASN A 96 -9.46 9.26 -10.62
CA ASN A 96 -10.87 9.18 -11.01
C ASN A 96 -11.56 8.00 -10.30
N SER A 97 -11.37 7.94 -8.98
CA SER A 97 -11.90 6.86 -8.14
C SER A 97 -13.42 7.00 -7.99
N PRO A 98 -14.17 5.91 -7.81
CA PRO A 98 -15.53 6.00 -7.30
C PRO A 98 -15.59 6.82 -6.01
N GLU A 99 -16.66 7.59 -5.84
CA GLU A 99 -16.93 8.28 -4.59
C GLU A 99 -17.34 7.25 -3.52
N GLU A 100 -16.36 6.83 -2.72
CA GLU A 100 -16.54 6.04 -1.52
C GLU A 100 -16.12 6.88 -0.30
N GLU A 101 -16.90 6.82 0.78
CA GLU A 101 -16.54 7.52 2.03
C GLU A 101 -15.37 6.81 2.72
N GLY A 102 -14.26 7.54 2.86
CA GLY A 102 -13.09 7.05 3.58
C GLY A 102 -13.31 7.04 5.09
N ILE A 103 -12.78 6.02 5.78
CA ILE A 103 -12.94 5.91 7.25
C ILE A 103 -11.94 6.76 8.04
N GLY A 104 -11.02 7.47 7.38
CA GLY A 104 -9.88 8.16 7.97
C GLY A 104 -8.63 7.27 8.06
N ILE A 105 -7.48 7.81 7.68
CA ILE A 105 -6.18 7.09 7.67
C ILE A 105 -5.85 6.45 9.04
N ARG A 106 -6.13 7.14 10.16
CA ARG A 106 -5.88 6.59 11.50
C ARG A 106 -6.73 5.35 11.76
N ASN A 107 -8.04 5.42 11.49
CA ASN A 107 -8.95 4.30 11.69
C ASN A 107 -8.61 3.12 10.78
N MET A 108 -8.18 3.40 9.54
CA MET A 108 -7.65 2.38 8.64
C MET A 108 -6.42 1.68 9.22
N ILE A 109 -5.42 2.43 9.70
CA ILE A 109 -4.21 1.83 10.30
C ILE A 109 -4.55 1.02 11.55
N ASP A 110 -5.43 1.52 12.41
CA ASP A 110 -5.86 0.81 13.62
C ASP A 110 -6.65 -0.46 13.30
N ARG A 111 -7.48 -0.43 12.24
CA ARG A 111 -8.11 -1.64 11.69
C ARG A 111 -7.07 -2.67 11.26
N PHE A 112 -6.05 -2.28 10.49
CA PHE A 112 -5.01 -3.22 10.07
C PHE A 112 -4.24 -3.81 11.25
N ARG A 113 -3.95 -3.03 12.30
CA ARG A 113 -3.31 -3.52 13.53
C ARG A 113 -4.13 -4.61 14.24
N VAL A 114 -5.45 -4.43 14.29
CA VAL A 114 -6.36 -5.41 14.91
C VAL A 114 -6.52 -6.65 14.02
N THR A 115 -6.68 -6.47 12.72
CA THR A 115 -6.93 -7.57 11.77
C THR A 115 -5.68 -8.41 11.50
N PHE A 116 -4.49 -7.80 11.54
CA PHE A 116 -3.22 -8.46 11.24
C PHE A 116 -2.19 -8.20 12.35
N PRO A 117 -2.30 -8.89 13.50
CA PRO A 117 -1.43 -8.64 14.66
C PRO A 117 0.07 -8.91 14.40
N ASN A 118 0.39 -9.71 13.38
CA ASN A 118 1.77 -10.00 12.98
C ASN A 118 2.34 -8.98 11.99
N LEU A 119 1.49 -8.11 11.42
CA LEU A 119 1.92 -7.08 10.49
C LEU A 119 2.64 -5.98 11.28
N GLN A 120 3.86 -5.66 10.87
CA GLN A 120 4.58 -4.52 11.43
C GLN A 120 4.09 -3.23 10.77
N HIS A 121 4.06 -2.14 11.54
CA HIS A 121 3.63 -0.83 11.06
C HIS A 121 4.77 0.18 11.22
N GLY A 122 5.32 0.65 10.10
CA GLY A 122 6.33 1.69 10.03
C GLY A 122 5.72 3.09 10.09
N TYR A 123 6.42 4.02 10.72
CA TYR A 123 5.93 5.35 11.13
C TYR A 123 5.13 6.12 10.06
N PHE A 124 3.87 6.42 10.38
CA PHE A 124 3.07 7.49 9.76
C PHE A 124 3.46 8.81 10.43
N ASN A 125 3.82 9.85 9.67
CA ASN A 125 4.13 11.16 10.23
C ASN A 125 2.80 11.89 10.52
N PRO A 126 2.35 12.00 11.79
CA PRO A 126 1.13 12.71 12.09
C PRO A 126 1.33 14.18 11.72
N TYR A 127 0.36 14.77 11.00
CA TYR A 127 0.26 16.22 10.93
C TYR A 127 0.17 16.75 12.38
N LEU A 128 1.11 17.61 12.78
CA LEU A 128 0.98 18.40 13.99
C LEU A 128 -0.07 19.46 13.69
N ASN A 129 -1.30 19.28 14.20
CA ASN A 129 -2.24 20.39 14.27
C ASN A 129 -1.60 21.49 15.13
N ARG A 130 -1.35 22.65 14.51
CA ARG A 130 -1.24 23.93 15.21
C ARG A 130 -2.57 24.65 15.11
#